data_AF-A0A0P9RQE4-F1
#
_entry.id   AF-A0A0P9RQE4-F1
#
_cell.length_a   1.000
_cell.length_b   1.000
_cell.length_c   1.000
_cell.angle_alpha   90.00
_cell.angle_beta   90.00
_cell.angle_gamma   90.00
#
_symmetry.space_group_name_H-M   'P 1'
#
loop_
_entity.id
_entity.type
_entity.pdbx_description
1 polymer ?
#
loop_
_entity_poly.entity_id
_entity_poly.type
_entity_poly.pdbx_seq_one_letter_code
_entity_poly.pdbx_strand_id
1 'polypeptide(L)'
;TTLLSGFAGQVARNPHALAVIDQHVRLTYEQLAGTSERIAKGLLAQGTGRGDPVALCMPRGWQWVATIIAALKVGAVVVPLDRASPARRRTLMLDDAGCVGLVTLGEDSSAVSTQRGWHVSVETLLDYPDQPPQPVPEDFAELSFLFYTSGTTGTPKAVEVGERGLLRLAHTDRYIDIREGDRFACLSNPAFDACNFELWAPLLNGGCCIIIADAYLQDARRLATVLETQQVDSLFMTVSLFNTLSADTPDCFASLRQVLIGGEQVSAAAVRAWYQANPDSRCRIFNVYGPTECTTFALCHPIARDFVGDAVPIGQPLPDTGVRVLDPQQRPVAPGEA
;
A
#
# COMPACT_ATOMS: atom_id res chain seq x y z
N THR A 1 1.41 7.99 -18.50
CA THR A 1 2.33 8.35 -17.40
C THR A 1 2.63 7.09 -16.64
N THR A 2 3.90 6.75 -16.48
CA THR A 2 4.38 5.70 -15.57
C THR A 2 4.28 6.19 -14.11
N LEU A 3 4.32 5.28 -13.15
CA LEU A 3 4.35 5.52 -11.71
C LEU A 3 5.49 6.48 -11.34
N LEU A 4 6.70 6.20 -11.82
CA LEU A 4 7.87 7.02 -11.55
C LEU A 4 7.81 8.39 -12.23
N SER A 5 7.25 8.49 -13.45
CA SER A 5 7.05 9.80 -14.08
C SER A 5 5.95 10.60 -13.40
N GLY A 6 4.92 9.94 -12.87
CA GLY A 6 3.89 10.56 -12.02
C GLY A 6 4.48 11.14 -10.74
N PHE A 7 5.31 10.36 -10.04
CA PHE A 7 6.04 10.80 -8.85
C PHE A 7 7.01 11.94 -9.18
N ALA A 8 7.83 11.81 -10.22
CA ALA A 8 8.75 12.87 -10.66
C ALA A 8 7.99 14.16 -11.04
N GLY A 9 6.80 14.02 -11.63
CA GLY A 9 5.91 15.14 -11.91
C GLY A 9 5.39 15.83 -10.65
N GLN A 10 5.21 15.12 -9.53
CA GLN A 10 4.88 15.72 -8.23
C GLN A 10 6.11 16.42 -7.62
N VAL A 11 7.29 15.80 -7.70
CA VAL A 11 8.57 16.40 -7.26
C VAL A 11 8.83 17.73 -7.98
N ALA A 12 8.60 17.79 -9.29
CA ALA A 12 8.78 19.02 -10.07
C ALA A 12 7.72 20.09 -9.77
N ARG A 13 6.48 19.69 -9.47
CA ARG A 13 5.38 20.62 -9.18
C ARG A 13 5.51 21.27 -7.80
N ASN A 14 5.83 20.49 -6.77
CA ASN A 14 5.87 20.98 -5.39
C ASN A 14 6.96 20.25 -4.59
N PRO A 15 8.26 20.56 -4.83
CA PRO A 15 9.39 19.82 -4.25
C PRO A 15 9.46 19.89 -2.72
N HIS A 16 8.92 20.97 -2.14
CA HIS A 16 8.96 21.23 -0.69
C HIS A 16 7.71 20.76 0.05
N ALA A 17 6.68 20.24 -0.64
CA ALA A 17 5.56 19.58 0.01
C ALA A 17 6.02 18.30 0.74
N LEU A 18 5.38 17.97 1.85
CA LEU A 18 5.66 16.75 2.60
C LEU A 18 5.15 15.53 1.83
N ALA A 19 6.03 14.57 1.58
CA ALA A 19 5.70 13.29 0.95
C ALA A 19 5.54 12.17 1.98
N VAL A 20 6.37 12.15 3.03
CA VAL A 20 6.33 11.13 4.09
C VAL A 20 6.52 11.77 5.45
N ILE A 21 5.71 11.35 6.42
CA ILE A 21 5.91 11.61 7.85
C ILE A 21 6.02 10.26 8.56
N ASP A 22 7.15 10.05 9.23
CA ASP A 22 7.42 8.87 10.05
C ASP A 22 7.92 9.33 11.42
N GLN A 23 7.00 9.37 12.38
CA GLN A 23 7.24 9.93 13.71
C GLN A 23 7.78 11.38 13.66
N HIS A 24 9.08 11.56 13.95
CA HIS A 24 9.77 12.84 13.94
C HIS A 24 10.46 13.14 12.59
N VAL A 25 10.58 12.13 11.73
CA VAL A 25 11.14 12.28 10.38
C VAL A 25 10.06 12.82 9.46
N ARG A 26 10.38 13.90 8.73
CA ARG A 26 9.51 14.53 7.75
C ARG A 26 10.32 14.70 6.47
N LEU A 27 9.91 13.99 5.42
CA LEU A 27 10.56 14.09 4.11
C LEU A 27 9.67 14.86 3.15
N THR A 28 10.24 15.87 2.49
CA THR A 28 9.61 16.48 1.33
C THR A 28 9.69 15.56 0.11
N TYR A 29 8.94 15.88 -0.95
CA TYR A 29 9.05 15.18 -2.24
C TYR A 29 10.48 15.18 -2.78
N GLU A 30 11.18 16.33 -2.73
CA GLU A 30 12.58 16.44 -3.14
C GLU A 30 13.51 15.55 -2.29
N GLN A 31 13.34 15.56 -0.97
CA GLN A 31 14.15 14.74 -0.06
C GLN A 31 13.91 13.24 -0.25
N LEU A 32 12.65 12.83 -0.47
CA LEU A 32 12.32 11.45 -0.80
C LEU A 32 12.90 11.03 -2.15
N ALA A 33 12.84 11.91 -3.15
CA ALA A 33 13.41 11.67 -4.47
C ALA A 33 14.94 11.51 -4.42
N GLY A 34 15.65 12.38 -3.69
CA GLY A 34 17.11 12.29 -3.52
C GLY A 34 17.52 11.06 -2.70
N THR A 35 16.78 10.74 -1.64
CA THR A 35 17.04 9.57 -0.80
C THR A 35 16.84 8.26 -1.58
N SER A 36 15.76 8.15 -2.35
CA SER A 36 15.54 6.99 -3.23
C SER A 36 16.59 6.91 -4.35
N GLU A 37 17.20 8.03 -4.76
CA GLU A 37 18.29 8.03 -5.73
C GLU A 37 19.56 7.40 -5.17
N ARG A 38 19.94 7.76 -3.94
CA ARG A 38 21.08 7.15 -3.24
C ARG A 38 20.91 5.64 -3.10
N ILE A 39 19.72 5.21 -2.67
CA ILE A 39 19.40 3.78 -2.54
C ILE A 39 19.44 3.09 -3.91
N ALA A 40 18.87 3.68 -4.96
CA ALA A 40 18.87 3.11 -6.31
C ALA A 40 20.30 2.86 -6.82
N LYS A 41 21.19 3.84 -6.61
CA LYS A 41 22.61 3.68 -6.94
C LYS A 41 23.27 2.55 -6.16
N GLY A 42 22.97 2.44 -4.87
CA GLY A 42 23.45 1.32 -4.06
C GLY A 42 22.98 -0.03 -4.59
N LEU A 43 21.70 -0.14 -4.99
CA LEU A 43 21.15 -1.36 -5.59
C LEU A 43 21.87 -1.73 -6.91
N LEU A 44 22.13 -0.74 -7.79
CA LEU A 44 22.91 -0.96 -9.01
C LEU A 44 24.34 -1.42 -8.70
N ALA A 45 24.98 -0.86 -7.68
CA ALA A 45 26.33 -1.24 -7.26
C ALA A 45 26.40 -2.67 -6.69
N GLN A 46 25.30 -3.18 -6.12
CA GLN A 46 25.16 -4.60 -5.77
C GLN A 46 24.92 -5.51 -6.99
N GLY A 47 24.72 -4.95 -8.18
CA GLY A 47 24.47 -5.67 -9.42
C GLY A 47 22.99 -5.88 -9.75
N THR A 48 22.07 -5.18 -9.07
CA THR A 48 20.63 -5.21 -9.41
C THR A 48 20.39 -4.59 -10.78
N GLY A 49 19.59 -5.25 -11.61
CA GLY A 49 19.15 -4.75 -12.91
C GLY A 49 17.63 -4.78 -13.12
N ARG A 50 17.22 -4.46 -14.35
CA ARG A 50 15.82 -4.46 -14.76
C ARG A 50 15.26 -5.89 -14.77
N GLY A 51 14.11 -6.08 -14.12
CA GLY A 51 13.43 -7.37 -13.98
C GLY A 51 13.92 -8.20 -12.80
N ASP A 52 15.00 -7.81 -12.13
CA ASP A 52 15.54 -8.56 -11.00
C ASP A 52 14.63 -8.45 -9.78
N PRO A 53 14.25 -9.58 -9.15
CA PRO A 53 13.48 -9.54 -7.91
C PRO A 53 14.38 -9.18 -6.72
N VAL A 54 14.02 -8.12 -5.99
CA VAL A 54 14.70 -7.65 -4.79
C VAL A 54 13.76 -7.73 -3.60
N ALA A 55 14.15 -8.49 -2.60
CA ALA A 55 13.35 -8.67 -1.41
C ALA A 55 13.54 -7.52 -0.42
N LEU A 56 12.43 -7.08 0.19
CA LEU A 56 12.44 -6.08 1.26
C LEU A 56 11.89 -6.73 2.53
N CYS A 57 12.74 -6.90 3.55
CA CYS A 57 12.36 -7.43 4.86
C CYS A 57 12.60 -6.37 5.93
N MET A 58 11.77 -5.34 5.94
CA MET A 58 11.87 -4.18 6.83
C MET A 58 10.47 -3.72 7.27
N PRO A 59 10.32 -3.07 8.44
CA PRO A 59 9.02 -2.54 8.86
C PRO A 59 8.59 -1.38 7.95
N ARG A 60 7.32 -0.97 8.06
CA ARG A 60 6.89 0.31 7.50
C ARG A 60 7.72 1.44 8.11
N GLY A 61 8.15 2.36 7.27
CA GLY A 61 8.95 3.52 7.63
C GLY A 61 9.33 4.30 6.39
N TRP A 62 9.92 5.48 6.56
CA TRP A 62 10.36 6.27 5.41
C TRP A 62 11.42 5.56 4.55
N GLN A 63 12.29 4.74 5.17
CA GLN A 63 13.29 3.93 4.46
C GLN A 63 12.62 2.90 3.55
N TRP A 64 11.53 2.28 4.00
CA TRP A 64 10.75 1.32 3.22
C TRP A 64 10.14 1.99 1.99
N VAL A 65 9.53 3.17 2.15
CA VAL A 65 9.00 3.96 1.02
C VAL A 65 10.12 4.30 0.02
N ALA A 66 11.25 4.82 0.52
CA ALA A 66 12.37 5.21 -0.32
C ALA A 66 12.99 4.02 -1.06
N THR A 67 13.06 2.84 -0.41
CA THR A 67 13.61 1.61 -1.01
C THR A 67 12.69 1.06 -2.10
N ILE A 68 11.36 1.11 -1.91
CA ILE A 68 10.41 0.73 -2.97
C ILE A 68 10.63 1.60 -4.21
N ILE A 69 10.65 2.93 -4.04
CA ILE A 69 10.85 3.87 -5.16
C ILE A 69 12.21 3.60 -5.82
N ALA A 70 13.26 3.36 -5.04
CA ALA A 70 14.59 3.06 -5.53
C ALA A 70 14.66 1.77 -6.36
N ALA A 71 14.03 0.69 -5.89
CA ALA A 71 13.95 -0.57 -6.61
C ALA A 71 13.23 -0.40 -7.96
N LEU A 72 12.10 0.33 -7.96
CA LEU A 72 11.38 0.62 -9.19
C LEU A 72 12.20 1.50 -10.15
N LYS A 73 12.98 2.47 -9.64
CA LYS A 73 13.88 3.31 -10.46
C LYS A 73 14.90 2.49 -11.25
N VAL A 74 15.44 1.43 -10.65
CA VAL A 74 16.40 0.53 -11.32
C VAL A 74 15.70 -0.56 -12.16
N GLY A 75 14.37 -0.52 -12.23
CA GLY A 75 13.53 -1.49 -12.94
C GLY A 75 13.43 -2.85 -12.26
N ALA A 76 13.79 -2.96 -10.98
CA ALA A 76 13.67 -4.17 -10.19
C ALA A 76 12.22 -4.45 -9.78
N VAL A 77 11.95 -5.71 -9.46
CA VAL A 77 10.67 -6.18 -8.95
C VAL A 77 10.74 -6.29 -7.43
N VAL A 78 9.85 -5.62 -6.72
CA VAL A 78 9.86 -5.62 -5.25
C VAL A 78 9.18 -6.88 -4.71
N VAL A 79 9.87 -7.61 -3.82
CA VAL A 79 9.33 -8.78 -3.11
C VAL A 79 9.22 -8.47 -1.62
N PRO A 80 8.09 -7.94 -1.13
CA PRO A 80 7.97 -7.59 0.27
C PRO A 80 7.82 -8.85 1.14
N LEU A 81 8.62 -8.91 2.20
CA LEU A 81 8.63 -10.01 3.16
C LEU A 81 8.13 -9.54 4.52
N ASP A 82 7.24 -10.32 5.12
CA ASP A 82 6.83 -10.08 6.49
C ASP A 82 7.90 -10.55 7.49
N ARG A 83 8.38 -9.62 8.31
CA ARG A 83 9.35 -9.90 9.40
C ARG A 83 8.77 -10.82 10.47
N ALA A 84 7.45 -10.80 10.67
CA ALA A 84 6.76 -11.69 11.60
C ALA A 84 6.56 -13.11 11.04
N SER A 85 6.71 -13.31 9.72
CA SER A 85 6.61 -14.66 9.13
C SER A 85 7.74 -15.58 9.62
N PRO A 86 7.54 -16.90 9.73
CA PRO A 86 8.62 -17.81 10.06
C PRO A 86 9.77 -17.74 9.06
N ALA A 87 11.02 -17.85 9.52
CA ALA A 87 12.21 -17.79 8.65
C ALA A 87 12.12 -18.74 7.45
N ARG A 88 11.70 -20.00 7.68
CA ARG A 88 11.48 -20.98 6.61
C ARG A 88 10.50 -20.49 5.53
N ARG A 89 9.44 -19.79 5.90
CA ARG A 89 8.46 -19.23 4.95
C ARG A 89 9.11 -18.14 4.11
N ARG A 90 9.88 -17.24 4.72
CA ARG A 90 10.64 -16.21 4.00
C ARG A 90 11.68 -16.81 3.05
N THR A 91 12.42 -17.84 3.46
CA THR A 91 13.37 -18.56 2.59
C THR A 91 12.66 -19.13 1.35
N LEU A 92 11.53 -19.80 1.54
CA LEU A 92 10.77 -20.35 0.42
C LEU A 92 10.32 -19.26 -0.57
N MET A 93 9.89 -18.10 -0.09
CA MET A 93 9.49 -16.97 -0.93
C MET A 93 10.69 -16.35 -1.66
N LEU A 94 11.84 -16.22 -1.00
CA LEU A 94 13.09 -15.75 -1.61
C LEU A 94 13.53 -16.68 -2.76
N ASP A 95 13.50 -17.99 -2.51
CA ASP A 95 13.91 -19.00 -3.48
C ASP A 95 12.94 -19.10 -4.66
N ASP A 96 11.63 -19.07 -4.39
CA ASP A 96 10.56 -19.13 -5.41
C ASP A 96 10.58 -17.91 -6.32
N ALA A 97 10.74 -16.71 -5.76
CA ALA A 97 10.88 -15.48 -6.54
C ALA A 97 12.22 -15.40 -7.29
N GLY A 98 13.22 -16.21 -6.92
CA GLY A 98 14.56 -16.10 -7.48
C GLY A 98 15.24 -14.77 -7.11
N CYS A 99 15.02 -14.27 -5.89
CA CYS A 99 15.53 -12.97 -5.47
C CYS A 99 17.06 -12.86 -5.59
N VAL A 100 17.53 -11.82 -6.28
CA VAL A 100 18.97 -11.54 -6.45
C VAL A 100 19.57 -10.83 -5.23
N GLY A 101 18.72 -10.27 -4.38
CA GLY A 101 19.16 -9.68 -3.12
C GLY A 101 18.06 -9.39 -2.12
N LEU A 102 18.48 -9.07 -0.91
CA LEU A 102 17.64 -8.75 0.23
C LEU A 102 18.09 -7.42 0.86
N VAL A 103 17.12 -6.52 1.07
CA VAL A 103 17.31 -5.27 1.81
C VAL A 103 16.60 -5.37 3.16
N THR A 104 17.31 -5.04 4.23
CA THR A 104 16.78 -5.00 5.61
C THR A 104 16.95 -3.63 6.24
N LEU A 105 16.26 -3.37 7.35
CA LEU A 105 16.55 -2.24 8.24
C LEU A 105 17.54 -2.71 9.31
N GLY A 106 18.70 -2.08 9.38
CA GLY A 106 19.80 -2.49 10.25
C GLY A 106 20.34 -3.90 9.96
N GLU A 107 21.22 -4.36 10.85
CA GLU A 107 21.72 -5.74 10.91
C GLU A 107 20.65 -6.64 11.55
N ASP A 108 19.48 -6.78 10.90
CA ASP A 108 18.43 -7.65 11.41
C ASP A 108 18.91 -9.12 11.35
N SER A 109 19.32 -9.65 12.50
CA SER A 109 19.82 -11.03 12.63
C SER A 109 18.75 -12.10 12.39
N SER A 110 17.47 -11.70 12.34
CA SER A 110 16.36 -12.57 11.94
C SER A 110 16.16 -12.63 10.43
N ALA A 111 16.90 -11.80 9.68
CA ALA A 111 16.91 -11.81 8.23
C ALA A 111 17.45 -13.15 7.73
N VAL A 112 16.73 -13.72 6.78
CA VAL A 112 17.14 -14.94 6.12
C VAL A 112 18.23 -14.58 5.13
N SER A 113 19.40 -15.20 5.21
CA SER A 113 20.42 -15.08 4.17
C SER A 113 19.87 -15.63 2.85
N THR A 114 19.92 -14.84 1.78
CA THR A 114 19.65 -15.32 0.43
C THR A 114 20.77 -16.27 0.04
N GLN A 115 20.48 -17.55 -0.23
CA GLN A 115 21.54 -18.51 -0.60
C GLN A 115 22.23 -18.17 -1.93
N ARG A 116 21.63 -17.30 -2.76
CA ARG A 116 22.09 -16.98 -4.12
C ARG A 116 22.25 -15.48 -4.42
N GLY A 117 22.08 -14.62 -3.42
CA GLY A 117 22.03 -13.17 -3.60
C GLY A 117 22.86 -12.39 -2.58
N TRP A 118 22.92 -11.08 -2.76
CA TRP A 118 23.51 -10.16 -1.79
C TRP A 118 22.50 -9.82 -0.68
N HIS A 119 23.01 -9.47 0.49
CA HIS A 119 22.21 -8.93 1.60
C HIS A 119 22.86 -7.65 2.08
N VAL A 120 22.09 -6.58 2.14
CA VAL A 120 22.55 -5.25 2.53
C VAL A 120 21.49 -4.55 3.39
N SER A 121 21.93 -3.72 4.34
CA SER A 121 21.03 -2.86 5.08
C SER A 121 20.70 -1.61 4.26
N VAL A 122 19.51 -1.04 4.46
CA VAL A 122 19.13 0.20 3.79
C VAL A 122 20.03 1.36 4.21
N GLU A 123 20.58 1.35 5.42
CA GLU A 123 21.55 2.32 5.92
C GLU A 123 22.81 2.33 5.06
N THR A 124 23.36 1.16 4.71
CA THR A 124 24.51 1.07 3.80
C THR A 124 24.18 1.58 2.39
N LEU A 125 22.95 1.38 1.92
CA LEU A 125 22.51 1.94 0.62
C LEU A 125 22.36 3.47 0.68
N LEU A 126 22.02 4.03 1.83
CA LEU A 126 21.87 5.48 2.05
C LEU A 126 23.22 6.23 2.11
N ASP A 127 24.31 5.53 2.38
CA ASP A 127 25.67 6.09 2.42
C ASP A 127 26.26 6.37 1.03
N TYR A 128 25.59 5.93 -0.05
CA TYR A 128 25.98 6.29 -1.40
C TYR A 128 25.83 7.82 -1.64
N PRO A 129 26.76 8.46 -2.36
CA PRO A 129 26.75 9.91 -2.50
C PRO A 129 25.61 10.38 -3.42
N ASP A 130 25.10 11.59 -3.15
CA ASP A 130 24.12 12.25 -4.01
C ASP A 130 24.66 12.43 -5.43
N GLN A 131 23.82 12.17 -6.42
CA GLN A 131 24.11 12.32 -7.84
C GLN A 131 22.87 12.78 -8.61
N PRO A 132 23.04 13.31 -9.84
CA PRO A 132 21.90 13.63 -10.70
C PRO A 132 20.96 12.43 -10.83
N PRO A 133 19.63 12.65 -10.83
CA PRO A 133 18.65 11.58 -10.95
C PRO A 133 18.88 10.73 -12.20
N GLN A 134 18.71 9.42 -12.09
CA GLN A 134 18.67 8.55 -13.26
C GLN A 134 17.49 8.93 -14.18
N PRO A 135 17.63 8.75 -15.50
CA PRO A 135 16.50 8.84 -16.41
C PRO A 135 15.39 7.89 -15.97
N VAL A 136 14.17 8.42 -15.82
CA VAL A 136 13.00 7.60 -15.51
C VAL A 136 12.66 6.77 -16.74
N PRO A 137 12.46 5.44 -16.61
CA PRO A 137 11.99 4.62 -17.72
C PRO A 137 10.69 5.18 -18.33
N GLU A 138 10.67 5.35 -19.65
CA GLU A 138 9.49 5.84 -20.38
C GLU A 138 8.43 4.76 -20.58
N ASP A 139 8.85 3.50 -20.62
CA ASP A 139 7.97 2.35 -20.76
C ASP A 139 7.38 1.92 -19.42
N PHE A 140 6.17 1.34 -19.48
CA PHE A 140 5.59 0.69 -18.31
C PHE A 140 6.43 -0.51 -17.88
N ALA A 141 6.67 -0.63 -16.58
CA ALA A 141 7.13 -1.87 -15.99
C ALA A 141 6.00 -2.91 -16.06
N GLU A 142 6.26 -4.03 -16.73
CA GLU A 142 5.30 -5.14 -16.79
C GLU A 142 5.02 -5.71 -15.40
N LEU A 143 6.04 -5.74 -14.54
CA LEU A 143 5.99 -6.23 -13.19
C LEU A 143 6.66 -5.23 -12.23
N SER A 144 5.98 -4.89 -11.14
CA SER A 144 6.49 -3.98 -10.10
C SER A 144 6.63 -4.69 -8.75
N PHE A 145 5.73 -5.62 -8.44
CA PHE A 145 5.75 -6.36 -7.18
C PHE A 145 5.42 -7.85 -7.38
N LEU A 146 5.99 -8.68 -6.51
CA LEU A 146 5.56 -10.06 -6.27
C LEU A 146 5.02 -10.17 -4.84
N PHE A 147 3.70 -10.13 -4.68
CA PHE A 147 3.06 -10.33 -3.39
C PHE A 147 2.74 -11.80 -3.17
N TYR A 148 3.09 -12.35 -2.01
CA TYR A 148 2.82 -13.74 -1.71
C TYR A 148 1.56 -13.92 -0.87
N THR A 149 0.61 -14.69 -1.39
CA THR A 149 -0.64 -15.03 -0.69
C THR A 149 -0.58 -16.44 -0.10
N SER A 150 -1.49 -16.75 0.82
CA SER A 150 -1.67 -18.11 1.32
C SER A 150 -2.27 -18.98 0.21
N GLY A 151 -1.42 -19.75 -0.47
CA GLY A 151 -1.89 -20.72 -1.47
C GLY A 151 -2.75 -21.80 -0.84
N THR A 152 -3.74 -22.29 -1.59
CA THR A 152 -4.65 -23.38 -1.19
C THR A 152 -3.93 -24.70 -0.83
N THR A 153 -2.67 -24.86 -1.26
CA THR A 153 -1.83 -26.05 -1.00
C THR A 153 -0.90 -25.89 0.21
N GLY A 154 -0.96 -24.76 0.93
CA GLY A 154 -0.05 -24.44 2.04
C GLY A 154 1.30 -23.86 1.60
N THR A 155 1.67 -23.96 0.33
CA THR A 155 2.82 -23.27 -0.26
C THR A 155 2.42 -21.84 -0.64
N PRO A 156 3.23 -20.81 -0.28
CA PRO A 156 3.01 -19.44 -0.75
C PRO A 156 2.92 -19.39 -2.28
N LYS A 157 2.03 -18.58 -2.83
CA LYS A 157 1.95 -18.31 -4.28
C LYS A 157 2.24 -16.85 -4.54
N ALA A 158 3.16 -16.57 -5.46
CA ALA A 158 3.44 -15.23 -5.91
C ALA A 158 2.30 -14.72 -6.81
N VAL A 159 1.87 -13.50 -6.55
CA VAL A 159 0.97 -12.74 -7.41
C VAL A 159 1.77 -11.61 -8.03
N GLU A 160 1.81 -11.62 -9.35
CA GLU A 160 2.44 -10.60 -10.16
C GLU A 160 1.56 -9.35 -10.21
N VAL A 161 2.09 -8.22 -9.74
CA VAL A 161 1.41 -6.93 -9.77
C VAL A 161 2.19 -5.97 -10.67
N GLY A 162 1.59 -5.62 -11.80
CA GLY A 162 2.14 -4.71 -12.78
C GLY A 162 1.78 -3.24 -12.53
N GLU A 163 2.56 -2.34 -13.13
CA GLU A 163 2.46 -0.90 -12.91
C GLU A 163 1.09 -0.31 -13.28
N ARG A 164 0.46 -0.84 -14.33
CA ARG A 164 -0.87 -0.37 -14.79
C ARG A 164 -1.94 -0.56 -13.72
N GLY A 165 -1.87 -1.65 -12.95
CA GLY A 165 -2.79 -1.91 -11.85
C GLY A 165 -2.62 -0.89 -10.71
N LEU A 166 -1.37 -0.52 -10.41
CA LEU A 166 -1.03 0.49 -9.40
C LEU A 166 -1.51 1.88 -9.81
N LEU A 167 -1.31 2.25 -11.08
CA LEU A 167 -1.79 3.54 -11.60
C LEU A 167 -3.31 3.63 -11.58
N ARG A 168 -4.01 2.58 -12.00
CA ARG A 168 -5.47 2.48 -11.89
C ARG A 168 -5.95 2.65 -10.45
N LEU A 169 -5.23 2.09 -9.49
CA LEU A 169 -5.50 2.20 -8.05
C LEU A 169 -5.15 3.57 -7.44
N ALA A 170 -4.28 4.35 -8.10
CA ALA A 170 -3.89 5.69 -7.64
C ALA A 170 -4.69 6.81 -8.30
N HIS A 171 -5.26 6.58 -9.50
CA HIS A 171 -6.12 7.52 -10.20
C HIS A 171 -7.55 7.50 -9.65
N THR A 172 -7.73 8.22 -8.56
CA THR A 172 -8.88 8.08 -7.66
C THR A 172 -10.08 8.93 -8.02
N ASP A 173 -9.94 9.92 -8.93
CA ASP A 173 -10.88 10.98 -9.34
C ASP A 173 -12.32 10.53 -9.70
N ARG A 174 -12.61 9.22 -9.66
CA ARG A 174 -13.90 8.63 -10.00
C ARG A 174 -14.47 7.64 -8.96
N TYR A 175 -13.76 7.33 -7.88
CA TYR A 175 -14.29 6.43 -6.84
C TYR A 175 -14.02 6.88 -5.39
N ILE A 176 -13.01 7.71 -5.14
CA ILE A 176 -12.82 8.46 -3.88
C ILE A 176 -12.30 9.86 -4.21
N ASP A 177 -12.28 10.76 -3.22
CA ASP A 177 -11.75 12.13 -3.41
C ASP A 177 -10.35 12.21 -2.79
N ILE A 178 -9.33 12.53 -3.60
CA ILE A 178 -7.96 12.84 -3.15
C ILE A 178 -7.60 14.24 -3.62
N ARG A 179 -7.07 15.03 -2.70
CA ARG A 179 -6.67 16.41 -2.89
C ARG A 179 -5.19 16.55 -2.61
N GLU A 180 -4.57 17.53 -3.27
CA GLU A 180 -3.20 17.92 -2.95
C GLU A 180 -3.09 18.27 -1.46
N GLY A 181 -2.06 17.75 -0.80
CA GLY A 181 -1.83 17.92 0.63
C GLY A 181 -2.59 16.96 1.55
N ASP A 182 -3.49 16.10 1.03
CA ASP A 182 -4.17 15.09 1.84
C ASP A 182 -3.17 14.14 2.52
N ARG A 183 -3.50 13.73 3.74
CA ARG A 183 -2.68 12.83 4.54
C ARG A 183 -3.30 11.44 4.61
N PHE A 184 -2.55 10.45 4.17
CA PHE A 184 -2.97 9.06 4.11
C PHE A 184 -2.26 8.27 5.20
N ALA A 185 -3.02 7.58 6.05
CA ALA A 185 -2.42 6.66 7.01
C ALA A 185 -1.89 5.41 6.30
N CYS A 186 -0.61 5.10 6.52
CA CYS A 186 0.03 3.87 6.09
C CYS A 186 0.14 2.91 7.27
N LEU A 187 -0.80 1.96 7.38
CA LEU A 187 -0.86 0.99 8.47
C LEU A 187 -0.83 -0.47 8.02
N SER A 188 -1.01 -0.73 6.72
CA SER A 188 -1.07 -2.09 6.20
C SER A 188 0.25 -2.83 6.38
N ASN A 189 0.22 -4.14 6.58
CA ASN A 189 1.47 -4.92 6.58
C ASN A 189 2.19 -4.71 5.22
N PRO A 190 3.50 -4.38 5.20
CA PRO A 190 4.26 -4.22 3.96
C PRO A 190 4.16 -5.40 2.99
N ALA A 191 3.95 -6.61 3.51
CA ALA A 191 3.81 -7.84 2.71
C ALA A 191 2.41 -8.06 2.14
N PHE A 192 1.45 -7.19 2.42
CA PHE A 192 0.11 -7.20 1.82
C PHE A 192 -0.04 -6.05 0.83
N ASP A 193 -0.71 -6.31 -0.29
CA ASP A 193 -0.83 -5.37 -1.40
C ASP A 193 -1.73 -4.17 -1.11
N ALA A 194 -2.43 -4.15 0.02
CA ALA A 194 -3.07 -2.96 0.59
C ALA A 194 -2.12 -1.77 0.74
N CYS A 195 -0.85 -2.03 1.03
CA CYS A 195 0.16 -0.99 1.15
C CYS A 195 0.36 -0.21 -0.15
N ASN A 196 0.07 -0.79 -1.32
CA ASN A 196 0.17 -0.10 -2.60
C ASN A 196 -0.81 1.08 -2.69
N PHE A 197 -2.04 0.91 -2.21
CA PHE A 197 -3.01 2.00 -2.17
C PHE A 197 -2.52 3.11 -1.22
N GLU A 198 -2.08 2.74 -0.02
CA GLU A 198 -1.59 3.67 1.01
C GLU A 198 -0.35 4.47 0.55
N LEU A 199 0.45 3.92 -0.37
CA LEU A 199 1.64 4.58 -0.92
C LEU A 199 1.32 5.41 -2.17
N TRP A 200 0.74 4.79 -3.20
CA TRP A 200 0.68 5.39 -4.52
C TRP A 200 -0.49 6.37 -4.65
N ALA A 201 -1.56 6.19 -3.89
CA ALA A 201 -2.67 7.13 -3.89
C ALA A 201 -2.24 8.53 -3.43
N PRO A 202 -1.54 8.73 -2.27
CA PRO A 202 -1.03 10.06 -1.92
C PRO A 202 0.14 10.51 -2.81
N LEU A 203 1.15 9.65 -3.05
CA LEU A 203 2.40 10.06 -3.72
C LEU A 203 2.22 10.48 -5.18
N LEU A 204 1.19 9.98 -5.86
CA LEU A 204 0.89 10.36 -7.24
C LEU A 204 -0.09 11.54 -7.34
N ASN A 205 -0.73 11.94 -6.23
CA ASN A 205 -1.71 13.02 -6.19
C ASN A 205 -1.27 14.22 -5.33
N GLY A 206 -0.01 14.28 -4.91
CA GLY A 206 0.53 15.42 -4.14
C GLY A 206 0.15 15.38 -2.66
N GLY A 207 -0.29 14.22 -2.17
CA GLY A 207 -0.56 13.97 -0.76
C GLY A 207 0.69 13.57 0.02
N CYS A 208 0.47 13.11 1.25
CA CYS A 208 1.52 12.69 2.18
C CYS A 208 1.19 11.34 2.83
N CYS A 209 2.16 10.44 2.85
CA CYS A 209 2.11 9.17 3.58
C CYS A 209 2.43 9.39 5.07
N ILE A 210 1.51 9.05 5.97
CA ILE A 210 1.68 9.09 7.41
C ILE A 210 1.93 7.67 7.92
N ILE A 211 3.16 7.34 8.30
CA ILE A 211 3.50 6.01 8.78
C ILE A 211 2.89 5.80 10.18
N ILE A 212 2.00 4.81 10.29
CA ILE A 212 1.38 4.41 11.56
C ILE A 212 2.12 3.19 12.13
N ALA A 213 2.64 3.35 13.34
CA ALA A 213 3.34 2.28 14.06
C ALA A 213 2.39 1.14 14.44
N ASP A 214 2.83 -0.11 14.31
CA ASP A 214 2.03 -1.31 14.67
C ASP A 214 1.49 -1.26 16.11
N ALA A 215 2.26 -0.67 17.03
CA ALA A 215 1.87 -0.53 18.44
C ALA A 215 0.59 0.32 18.63
N TYR A 216 0.27 1.22 17.69
CA TYR A 216 -0.97 2.00 17.73
C TYR A 216 -2.18 1.20 17.26
N LEU A 217 -1.98 0.15 16.45
CA LEU A 217 -3.08 -0.68 15.95
C LEU A 217 -3.70 -1.58 17.02
N GLN A 218 -3.00 -1.77 18.13
CA GLN A 218 -3.46 -2.54 19.28
C GLN A 218 -4.17 -1.68 20.35
N ASP A 219 -4.23 -0.35 20.14
CA ASP A 219 -4.81 0.60 21.10
C ASP A 219 -5.60 1.67 20.34
N ALA A 220 -6.93 1.52 20.30
CA ALA A 220 -7.80 2.35 19.49
C ALA A 220 -7.75 3.83 19.88
N ARG A 221 -7.53 4.15 21.17
CA ARG A 221 -7.41 5.52 21.65
C ARG A 221 -6.11 6.17 21.18
N ARG A 222 -5.00 5.43 21.24
CA ARG A 222 -3.72 5.91 20.73
C ARG A 222 -3.77 6.10 19.21
N LEU A 223 -4.42 5.19 18.49
CA LEU A 223 -4.64 5.36 17.06
C LEU A 223 -5.45 6.64 16.78
N ALA A 224 -6.60 6.83 17.44
CA ALA A 224 -7.44 8.02 17.29
C ALA A 224 -6.63 9.31 17.52
N THR A 225 -5.87 9.36 18.62
CA THR A 225 -5.01 10.51 18.94
C THR A 225 -3.99 10.79 17.84
N VAL A 226 -3.36 9.75 17.28
CA VAL A 226 -2.37 9.91 16.21
C VAL A 226 -3.03 10.34 14.90
N LEU A 227 -4.19 9.78 14.54
CA LEU A 227 -4.95 10.18 13.36
C LEU A 227 -5.33 11.65 13.43
N GLU A 228 -5.80 12.13 14.59
CA GLU A 228 -6.13 13.54 14.81
C GLU A 228 -4.89 14.44 14.81
N THR A 229 -3.85 14.08 15.57
CA THR A 229 -2.63 14.90 15.72
C THR A 229 -1.89 15.04 14.40
N GLN A 230 -1.85 13.97 13.60
CA GLN A 230 -1.25 14.00 12.27
C GLN A 230 -2.22 14.51 11.21
N GLN A 231 -3.45 14.88 11.57
CA GLN A 231 -4.50 15.38 10.68
C GLN A 231 -4.69 14.46 9.46
N VAL A 232 -4.82 13.16 9.71
CA VAL A 232 -5.03 12.17 8.65
C VAL A 232 -6.40 12.42 8.01
N ASP A 233 -6.45 12.42 6.68
CA ASP A 233 -7.69 12.58 5.92
C ASP A 233 -8.28 11.23 5.52
N SER A 234 -7.41 10.28 5.17
CA SER A 234 -7.79 9.02 4.53
C SER A 234 -7.09 7.84 5.15
N LEU A 235 -7.85 6.75 5.29
CA LEU A 235 -7.34 5.50 5.85
C LEU A 235 -7.97 4.29 5.16
N PHE A 236 -7.16 3.26 4.93
CA PHE A 236 -7.62 1.93 4.50
C PHE A 236 -7.36 0.92 5.62
N MET A 237 -8.30 0.00 5.87
CA MET A 237 -8.09 -1.10 6.81
C MET A 237 -8.95 -2.33 6.50
N THR A 238 -8.68 -3.45 7.17
CA THR A 238 -9.55 -4.61 7.12
C THR A 238 -10.87 -4.36 7.85
N VAL A 239 -11.93 -5.05 7.44
CA VAL A 239 -13.23 -4.99 8.13
C VAL A 239 -13.10 -5.39 9.60
N SER A 240 -12.34 -6.45 9.89
CA SER A 240 -12.08 -6.88 11.27
C SER A 240 -11.43 -5.78 12.11
N LEU A 241 -10.42 -5.09 11.56
CA LEU A 241 -9.76 -4.00 12.29
C LEU A 241 -10.72 -2.82 12.52
N PHE A 242 -11.53 -2.46 11.52
CA PHE A 242 -12.57 -1.44 11.68
C PHE A 242 -13.55 -1.81 12.79
N ASN A 243 -14.09 -3.04 12.78
CA ASN A 243 -15.05 -3.50 13.77
C ASN A 243 -14.46 -3.48 15.19
N THR A 244 -13.22 -3.95 15.36
CA THR A 244 -12.55 -3.96 16.67
C THR A 244 -12.33 -2.55 17.21
N LEU A 245 -11.78 -1.65 16.39
CA LEU A 245 -11.44 -0.29 16.81
C LEU A 245 -12.69 0.56 17.06
N SER A 246 -13.69 0.48 16.18
CA SER A 246 -14.94 1.25 16.32
C SER A 246 -15.81 0.77 17.48
N ALA A 247 -15.71 -0.50 17.87
CA ALA A 247 -16.39 -1.00 19.07
C ALA A 247 -15.72 -0.52 20.36
N ASP A 248 -14.38 -0.46 20.39
CA ASP A 248 -13.61 -0.03 21.57
C ASP A 248 -13.64 1.50 21.76
N THR A 249 -13.44 2.26 20.69
CA THR A 249 -13.41 3.72 20.68
C THR A 249 -14.28 4.23 19.52
N PRO A 250 -15.59 4.50 19.74
CA PRO A 250 -16.54 4.80 18.66
C PRO A 250 -16.19 6.02 17.80
N ASP A 251 -15.48 7.00 18.35
CA ASP A 251 -15.05 8.23 17.68
C ASP A 251 -13.66 8.15 17.03
N CYS A 252 -13.01 6.98 17.03
CA CYS A 252 -11.60 6.83 16.61
C CYS A 252 -11.29 7.28 15.18
N PHE A 253 -12.30 7.39 14.33
CA PHE A 253 -12.19 7.79 12.92
C PHE A 253 -12.99 9.06 12.60
N ALA A 254 -13.55 9.73 13.61
CA ALA A 254 -14.51 10.82 13.41
C ALA A 254 -13.89 12.06 12.75
N SER A 255 -12.58 12.26 12.95
CA SER A 255 -11.78 13.35 12.38
C SER A 255 -11.41 13.13 10.91
N LEU A 256 -11.48 11.89 10.42
CA LEU A 256 -11.11 11.54 9.05
C LEU A 256 -12.16 12.06 8.05
N ARG A 257 -11.73 12.27 6.81
CA ARG A 257 -12.64 12.54 5.68
C ARG A 257 -13.17 11.26 5.08
N GLN A 258 -12.34 10.21 5.02
CA GLN A 258 -12.72 8.94 4.43
C GLN A 258 -12.03 7.73 5.07
N VAL A 259 -12.79 6.64 5.19
CA VAL A 259 -12.31 5.33 5.63
C VAL A 259 -12.74 4.30 4.59
N LEU A 260 -11.76 3.58 4.05
CA LEU A 260 -11.97 2.44 3.18
C LEU A 260 -11.80 1.17 3.99
N ILE A 261 -12.78 0.28 3.92
CA ILE A 261 -12.77 -1.03 4.60
C ILE A 261 -12.93 -2.14 3.58
N GLY A 262 -12.14 -3.21 3.71
CA GLY A 262 -12.17 -4.32 2.77
C GLY A 262 -11.53 -5.61 3.29
N GLY A 263 -11.36 -6.57 2.39
CA GLY A 263 -10.73 -7.87 2.68
C GLY A 263 -11.67 -8.92 3.29
N GLU A 264 -12.84 -8.52 3.81
CA GLU A 264 -13.84 -9.41 4.40
C GLU A 264 -15.26 -8.86 4.14
N GLN A 265 -16.29 -9.63 4.53
CA GLN A 265 -17.67 -9.16 4.43
C GLN A 265 -17.94 -8.03 5.43
N VAL A 266 -18.34 -6.86 4.94
CA VAL A 266 -18.67 -5.70 5.78
C VAL A 266 -19.94 -5.95 6.61
N SER A 267 -19.87 -5.64 7.90
CA SER A 267 -21.03 -5.61 8.80
C SER A 267 -21.79 -4.30 8.65
N ALA A 268 -22.97 -4.35 8.03
CA ALA A 268 -23.85 -3.18 7.91
C ALA A 268 -24.24 -2.60 9.28
N ALA A 269 -24.40 -3.46 10.29
CA ALA A 269 -24.72 -3.06 11.66
C ALA A 269 -23.57 -2.26 12.30
N ALA A 270 -22.31 -2.68 12.10
CA ALA A 270 -21.15 -1.96 12.65
C ALA A 270 -21.00 -0.58 12.02
N VAL A 271 -21.15 -0.47 10.70
CA VAL A 271 -21.10 0.83 9.99
C VAL A 271 -22.24 1.75 10.44
N ARG A 272 -23.47 1.24 10.59
CA ARG A 272 -24.60 2.02 11.13
C ARG A 272 -24.33 2.49 12.55
N ALA A 273 -23.85 1.62 13.43
CA ALA A 273 -23.53 1.97 14.80
C ALA A 273 -22.47 3.08 14.86
N TRP A 274 -21.43 2.99 14.00
CA TRP A 274 -20.42 4.03 13.89
C TRP A 274 -21.01 5.38 13.44
N TYR A 275 -21.86 5.40 12.42
CA TYR A 275 -22.52 6.64 11.97
C TYR A 275 -23.46 7.24 13.02
N GLN A 276 -24.18 6.41 13.77
CA GLN A 276 -25.05 6.84 14.85
C GLN A 276 -24.26 7.43 16.03
N ALA A 277 -23.11 6.87 16.35
CA ALA A 277 -22.21 7.39 17.38
C ALA A 277 -21.51 8.70 16.95
N ASN A 278 -21.39 8.95 15.64
CA ASN A 278 -20.67 10.09 15.08
C ASN A 278 -21.55 10.94 14.13
N PRO A 279 -22.65 11.53 14.62
CA PRO A 279 -23.62 12.24 13.78
C PRO A 279 -23.01 13.47 13.10
N ASP A 280 -22.09 14.17 13.77
CA ASP A 280 -21.47 15.41 13.28
C ASP A 280 -20.22 15.17 12.44
N SER A 281 -19.68 13.94 12.42
CA SER A 281 -18.52 13.62 11.60
C SER A 281 -18.86 13.78 10.12
N ARG A 282 -17.91 14.25 9.31
CA ARG A 282 -18.02 14.28 7.84
C ARG A 282 -17.41 13.06 7.17
N CYS A 283 -16.90 12.10 7.95
CA CYS A 283 -16.26 10.91 7.42
C CYS A 283 -17.22 10.09 6.55
N ARG A 284 -16.70 9.63 5.41
CA ARG A 284 -17.37 8.72 4.48
C ARG A 284 -16.73 7.34 4.56
N ILE A 285 -17.56 6.30 4.68
CA ILE A 285 -17.09 4.92 4.76
C ILE A 285 -17.33 4.26 3.40
N PHE A 286 -16.32 3.56 2.90
CA PHE A 286 -16.36 2.85 1.63
C PHE A 286 -16.10 1.37 1.85
N ASN A 287 -16.93 0.50 1.28
CA ASN A 287 -16.59 -0.91 1.13
C ASN A 287 -15.76 -1.07 -0.15
N VAL A 288 -14.59 -1.66 -0.06
CA VAL A 288 -13.73 -1.96 -1.21
C VAL A 288 -13.46 -3.45 -1.30
N TYR A 289 -13.46 -3.95 -2.53
CA TYR A 289 -13.34 -5.38 -2.79
C TYR A 289 -12.42 -5.66 -3.96
N GLY A 290 -11.49 -6.60 -3.76
CA GLY A 290 -10.81 -7.31 -4.82
C GLY A 290 -9.72 -8.22 -4.24
N PRO A 291 -9.35 -9.28 -4.98
CA PRO A 291 -8.21 -10.12 -4.63
C PRO A 291 -6.88 -9.45 -5.02
N THR A 292 -5.76 -9.95 -4.51
CA THR A 292 -4.42 -9.41 -4.84
C THR A 292 -4.14 -9.44 -6.35
N GLU A 293 -4.67 -10.43 -7.06
CA GLU A 293 -4.57 -10.62 -8.51
C GLU A 293 -5.20 -9.48 -9.32
N CYS A 294 -6.07 -8.66 -8.72
CA CYS A 294 -6.62 -7.46 -9.36
C CYS A 294 -5.95 -6.15 -8.91
N THR A 295 -4.84 -6.24 -8.16
CA THR A 295 -4.15 -5.11 -7.52
C THR A 295 -5.00 -4.42 -6.45
N THR A 296 -4.96 -4.96 -5.23
CA THR A 296 -5.61 -4.47 -4.00
C THR A 296 -7.13 -4.53 -3.99
N PHE A 297 -7.81 -3.74 -4.82
CA PHE A 297 -9.27 -3.80 -4.97
C PHE A 297 -9.70 -3.35 -6.37
N ALA A 298 -10.81 -3.89 -6.85
CA ALA A 298 -11.38 -3.60 -8.17
C ALA A 298 -12.78 -3.01 -8.13
N LEU A 299 -13.46 -3.12 -6.99
CA LEU A 299 -14.78 -2.54 -6.76
C LEU A 299 -14.75 -1.61 -5.54
N CYS A 300 -15.55 -0.54 -5.60
CA CYS A 300 -15.73 0.39 -4.50
C CYS A 300 -17.21 0.75 -4.34
N HIS A 301 -17.70 0.75 -3.10
CA HIS A 301 -19.04 1.15 -2.73
C HIS A 301 -19.01 2.21 -1.63
N PRO A 302 -19.44 3.46 -1.88
CA PRO A 302 -19.70 4.41 -0.80
C PRO A 302 -20.92 3.95 0.00
N ILE A 303 -20.75 3.72 1.31
CA ILE A 303 -21.84 3.33 2.20
C ILE A 303 -22.54 4.60 2.68
N ALA A 304 -23.82 4.76 2.30
CA ALA A 304 -24.60 5.91 2.71
C ALA A 304 -24.89 5.89 4.22
N ARG A 305 -25.01 7.06 4.86
CA ARG A 305 -25.30 7.17 6.30
C ARG A 305 -26.66 6.58 6.67
N ASP A 306 -27.61 6.64 5.75
CA ASP A 306 -28.95 6.10 5.85
C ASP A 306 -29.07 4.69 5.24
N PHE A 307 -27.95 3.97 5.05
CA PHE A 307 -27.97 2.61 4.52
C PHE A 307 -28.72 1.63 5.45
N VAL A 308 -29.82 1.06 4.94
CA VAL A 308 -30.73 0.16 5.69
C VAL A 308 -30.58 -1.33 5.36
N GLY A 309 -29.74 -1.70 4.39
CA GLY A 309 -29.57 -3.11 3.99
C GLY A 309 -28.82 -3.96 5.02
N ASP A 310 -29.00 -5.28 4.95
CA ASP A 310 -28.28 -6.24 5.81
C ASP A 310 -26.90 -6.60 5.25
N ALA A 311 -26.78 -6.68 3.92
CA ALA A 311 -25.53 -6.95 3.22
C ALA A 311 -25.07 -5.70 2.47
N VAL A 312 -23.87 -5.20 2.80
CA VAL A 312 -23.27 -4.06 2.10
C VAL A 312 -22.77 -4.51 0.73
N PRO A 313 -23.21 -3.88 -0.38
CA PRO A 313 -22.70 -4.19 -1.70
C PRO A 313 -21.18 -3.97 -1.81
N ILE A 314 -20.52 -4.78 -2.64
CA ILE A 314 -19.09 -4.60 -2.99
C ILE A 314 -18.86 -3.45 -3.97
N GLY A 315 -19.92 -2.97 -4.64
CA GLY A 315 -19.91 -1.70 -5.36
C GLY A 315 -19.74 -1.79 -6.86
N GLN A 316 -19.23 -0.71 -7.43
CA GLN A 316 -19.03 -0.53 -8.86
C GLN A 316 -17.54 -0.66 -9.22
N PRO A 317 -17.20 -1.09 -10.44
CA PRO A 317 -15.82 -1.15 -10.89
C PRO A 317 -15.12 0.20 -10.77
N LEU A 318 -13.86 0.16 -10.36
CA LEU A 318 -12.93 1.27 -10.55
C LEU A 318 -12.84 1.63 -12.05
N PRO A 319 -12.37 2.84 -12.39
CA PRO A 319 -11.99 3.16 -13.77
C PRO A 319 -11.08 2.09 -14.36
N ASP A 320 -11.15 1.91 -15.68
CA ASP A 320 -10.33 0.94 -16.42
C ASP A 320 -10.43 -0.50 -15.89
N THR A 321 -11.56 -0.85 -15.26
CA THR A 321 -11.85 -2.19 -14.72
C THR A 321 -13.10 -2.76 -15.34
N GLY A 322 -13.01 -3.99 -15.89
CA GLY A 322 -14.16 -4.75 -16.36
C GLY A 322 -14.58 -5.80 -15.32
N VAL A 323 -15.89 -5.95 -15.12
CA VAL A 323 -16.47 -6.93 -14.17
C VAL A 323 -17.52 -7.74 -14.89
N ARG A 324 -17.52 -9.05 -14.68
CA ARG A 324 -18.52 -9.97 -15.21
C ARG A 324 -18.93 -10.97 -14.14
N VAL A 325 -20.23 -11.20 -14.03
CA VAL A 325 -20.79 -12.30 -13.25
C VAL A 325 -21.22 -13.38 -14.24
N LEU A 326 -20.68 -14.58 -14.10
CA LEU A 326 -20.84 -15.67 -15.06
C LEU A 326 -21.39 -16.91 -14.37
N ASP A 327 -22.21 -17.68 -15.09
CA ASP A 327 -22.63 -19.02 -14.67
C ASP A 327 -21.49 -20.06 -14.82
N PRO A 328 -21.67 -21.32 -14.36
CA PRO A 328 -20.65 -22.36 -14.53
C PRO A 328 -20.30 -22.71 -15.99
N GLN A 329 -21.09 -22.24 -16.97
CA GLN A 329 -20.83 -22.39 -18.40
C GLN A 329 -20.19 -21.13 -19.02
N GLN A 330 -19.71 -20.19 -18.20
CA GLN A 330 -19.07 -18.93 -18.59
C GLN A 330 -19.98 -17.96 -19.35
N ARG A 331 -21.30 -18.03 -19.15
CA ARG A 331 -22.26 -17.11 -19.75
C ARG A 331 -22.64 -16.00 -18.76
N PRO A 332 -22.79 -14.74 -19.21
CA PRO A 332 -23.29 -13.66 -18.34
C PRO A 332 -24.66 -14.00 -17.75
N VAL A 333 -24.82 -13.78 -16.45
CA VAL A 333 -26.11 -13.94 -15.76
C VAL A 333 -26.93 -12.66 -15.81
N ALA A 334 -28.26 -12.77 -15.68
CA ALA A 334 -29.14 -11.60 -15.62
C ALA A 334 -29.05 -10.91 -14.24
N PRO A 335 -29.36 -9.60 -14.13
CA PRO A 335 -29.37 -8.91 -12.85
C PRO A 335 -30.29 -9.59 -11.83
N GLY A 336 -29.75 -9.92 -10.65
CA GLY A 336 -30.49 -10.55 -9.55
C GLY A 336 -30.49 -12.07 -9.54
N GLU A 337 -29.88 -12.73 -10.54
CA GLU A 337 -29.69 -14.18 -10.52
C GLU A 337 -28.54 -14.57 -9.58
N ALA A 338 -28.72 -15.72 -8.91
CA ALA A 338 -27.76 -16.34 -7.99
C ALA A 338 -27.00 -17.48 -8.67
#